data_AF-A0A7Y4RRT6-F1
#
_entry.id   AF-A0A7Y4RRT6-F1
#
_cell.length_a   1.000
_cell.length_b   1.000
_cell.length_c   1.000
_cell.angle_alpha   90.00
_cell.angle_beta   90.00
_cell.angle_gamma   90.00
#
_symmetry.space_group_name_H-M   'P 1'
#
loop_
_entity.id
_entity.type
_entity.pdbx_description
1 polymer ?
#
loop_
_entity_poly.entity_id
_entity_poly.type
_entity_poly.pdbx_seq_one_letter_code
_entity_poly.pdbx_strand_id
1 'polypeptide(L)'
;MKKHIYSAFALFALLTGAAQANVLDFGYQEHVAADAVDAFAFNVDAGNTDIVNIYTNTSAPANPYLTLWSTTAANPTLASDWVLVGSNDDTALVNYFEVGQPFDSQLKLNLAEGTYLATITGSGYTPAGTSLADGFIGSSTESYFAYNFTVDGNVSAVPVPAAVWLFGTGLMGFLGLSKRKSQRLVA
;
A
#
# COMPACT_ATOMS: atom_id res chain seq x y z
N MET A 1 32.07 -43.76 29.99
CA MET A 1 31.89 -42.33 30.32
C MET A 1 30.84 -41.75 29.39
N LYS A 2 29.64 -41.42 29.89
CA LYS A 2 28.52 -40.89 29.08
C LYS A 2 28.66 -39.37 28.98
N LYS A 3 28.71 -38.82 27.77
CA LYS A 3 28.75 -37.36 27.53
C LYS A 3 27.32 -36.88 27.31
N HIS A 4 26.79 -36.07 28.22
CA HIS A 4 25.52 -35.37 28.05
C HIS A 4 25.78 -34.03 27.39
N ILE A 5 25.29 -33.87 26.17
CA ILE A 5 25.28 -32.59 25.44
C ILE A 5 23.93 -31.96 25.74
N TYR A 6 23.92 -30.90 26.54
CA TYR A 6 22.75 -30.07 26.75
C TYR A 6 22.69 -29.05 25.61
N SER A 7 21.78 -29.27 24.66
CA SER A 7 21.45 -28.28 23.63
C SER A 7 20.45 -27.28 24.23
N ALA A 8 20.92 -26.11 24.63
CA ALA A 8 20.06 -25.00 25.01
C ALA A 8 19.38 -24.45 23.75
N PHE A 9 18.07 -24.68 23.62
CA PHE A 9 17.24 -24.00 22.64
C PHE A 9 17.07 -22.54 23.10
N ALA A 10 17.71 -21.61 22.40
CA ALA A 10 17.43 -20.19 22.58
C ALA A 10 16.06 -19.90 21.94
N LEU A 11 15.04 -19.74 22.79
CA LEU A 11 13.71 -19.27 22.38
C LEU A 11 13.80 -17.77 22.09
N PHE A 12 14.06 -17.39 20.84
CA PHE A 12 13.93 -16.01 20.39
C PHE A 12 12.44 -15.69 20.23
N ALA A 13 11.83 -15.11 21.26
CA ALA A 13 10.52 -14.49 21.13
C ALA A 13 10.68 -13.20 20.32
N LEU A 14 10.34 -13.26 19.03
CA LEU A 14 10.17 -12.09 18.17
C LEU A 14 8.90 -11.36 18.63
N LEU A 15 9.05 -10.40 19.54
CA LEU A 15 8.03 -9.38 19.78
C LEU A 15 8.08 -8.39 18.61
N THR A 16 7.47 -8.75 17.49
CA THR A 16 7.23 -7.81 16.39
C THR A 16 5.94 -7.06 16.67
N GLY A 17 6.01 -6.02 17.51
CA GLY A 17 5.02 -4.94 17.41
C GLY A 17 5.40 -4.10 16.19
N ALA A 18 4.53 -4.05 15.18
CA ALA A 18 4.69 -3.03 14.14
C ALA A 18 4.55 -1.67 14.84
N ALA A 19 5.56 -0.80 14.71
CA ALA A 19 5.44 0.55 15.20
C ALA A 19 4.33 1.27 14.41
N GLN A 20 3.42 1.93 15.12
CA GLN A 20 2.35 2.74 14.52
C GLN A 20 2.98 4.00 13.92
N ALA A 21 2.56 4.39 12.72
CA ALA A 21 3.09 5.56 12.04
C ALA A 21 1.95 6.55 11.82
N ASN A 22 2.00 7.71 12.47
CA ASN A 22 0.98 8.73 12.27
C ASN A 22 0.93 9.27 10.83
N VAL A 23 1.96 9.01 10.03
CA VAL A 23 2.02 9.39 8.63
C VAL A 23 2.64 8.25 7.83
N LEU A 24 1.96 7.82 6.77
CA LEU A 24 2.47 6.94 5.74
C LEU A 24 2.74 7.77 4.48
N ASP A 25 4.00 7.86 4.10
CA ASP A 25 4.44 8.50 2.86
C ASP A 25 4.93 7.43 1.88
N PHE A 26 4.32 7.39 0.70
CA PHE A 26 4.61 6.41 -0.35
C PHE A 26 5.56 6.97 -1.43
N GLY A 27 5.98 8.23 -1.28
CA GLY A 27 6.90 8.90 -2.19
C GLY A 27 6.31 9.20 -3.57
N TYR A 28 7.17 9.70 -4.44
CA TYR A 28 6.81 10.15 -5.80
C TYR A 28 6.54 8.98 -6.75
N GLN A 29 5.44 9.09 -7.48
CA GLN A 29 5.01 8.18 -8.55
C GLN A 29 4.77 8.98 -9.83
N GLU A 30 4.96 8.31 -10.97
CA GLU A 30 4.89 8.92 -12.30
C GLU A 30 4.42 7.89 -13.34
N HIS A 31 3.42 8.26 -14.14
CA HIS A 31 2.84 7.41 -15.18
C HIS A 31 2.65 8.16 -16.48
N VAL A 32 3.15 7.58 -17.58
CA VAL A 32 2.98 8.06 -18.96
C VAL A 32 1.72 7.53 -19.64
N ALA A 33 0.86 6.87 -18.89
CA ALA A 33 -0.43 6.35 -19.33
C ALA A 33 -1.48 6.79 -18.31
N ALA A 34 -2.43 7.61 -18.74
CA ALA A 34 -3.43 8.19 -17.84
C ALA A 34 -4.45 7.17 -17.30
N ASP A 35 -4.57 6.01 -17.94
CA ASP A 35 -5.39 4.87 -17.50
C ASP A 35 -4.67 3.96 -16.49
N ALA A 36 -3.43 4.27 -16.11
CA ALA A 36 -2.74 3.54 -15.05
C ALA A 36 -3.49 3.67 -13.71
N VAL A 37 -3.42 2.61 -12.91
CA VAL A 37 -4.04 2.53 -11.59
C VAL A 37 -2.98 2.08 -10.60
N ASP A 38 -2.66 2.95 -9.64
CA ASP A 38 -1.87 2.56 -8.48
C ASP A 38 -2.78 2.21 -7.32
N ALA A 39 -2.29 1.34 -6.43
CA ALA A 39 -3.05 0.86 -5.29
C ALA A 39 -2.17 0.77 -4.03
N PHE A 40 -2.63 1.38 -2.94
CA PHE A 40 -1.92 1.49 -1.68
C PHE A 40 -2.81 1.01 -0.53
N ALA A 41 -2.42 -0.08 0.11
CA ALA A 41 -3.15 -0.64 1.24
C ALA A 41 -2.59 -0.10 2.56
N PHE A 42 -3.48 0.28 3.46
CA PHE A 42 -3.16 0.71 4.82
C PHE A 42 -4.23 0.26 5.80
N ASN A 43 -3.89 0.22 7.09
CA ASN A 43 -4.84 0.00 8.16
C ASN A 43 -5.08 1.30 8.90
N VAL A 44 -6.32 1.51 9.33
CA VAL A 44 -6.66 2.45 10.40
C VAL A 44 -6.66 1.65 11.68
N ASP A 45 -5.85 2.10 12.64
CA ASP A 45 -5.61 1.34 13.86
C ASP A 45 -6.75 1.47 14.87
N ALA A 46 -6.86 0.47 15.76
CA ALA A 46 -7.84 0.45 16.84
C ALA A 46 -7.78 1.73 17.68
N GLY A 47 -8.96 2.28 17.98
CA GLY A 47 -9.07 3.50 18.77
C GLY A 47 -8.73 4.79 18.02
N ASN A 48 -8.64 4.78 16.69
CA ASN A 48 -8.60 6.03 15.91
C ASN A 48 -9.83 6.91 16.24
N THR A 49 -9.59 8.10 16.76
CA THR A 49 -10.62 9.13 16.99
C THR A 49 -10.46 10.33 16.06
N ASP A 50 -9.40 10.33 15.25
CA ASP A 50 -8.98 11.47 14.46
C ASP A 50 -9.41 11.32 12.99
N ILE A 51 -9.45 12.45 12.30
CA ILE A 51 -9.71 12.48 10.86
C ILE A 51 -8.48 11.92 10.15
N VAL A 52 -8.70 10.91 9.31
CA VAL A 52 -7.67 10.41 8.39
C VAL A 52 -7.67 11.30 7.16
N ASN A 53 -6.52 11.90 6.88
CA ASN A 53 -6.28 12.77 5.74
C ASN A 53 -5.45 12.03 4.69
N ILE A 54 -6.06 11.77 3.54
CA ILE A 54 -5.50 10.99 2.43
C ILE A 54 -5.37 11.94 1.26
N TYR A 55 -4.16 12.15 0.75
CA TYR A 55 -3.98 13.16 -0.29
C TYR A 55 -2.81 12.87 -1.22
N THR A 56 -2.89 13.44 -2.41
CA THR A 56 -1.78 13.55 -3.35
C THR A 56 -1.15 14.94 -3.26
N ASN A 57 0.14 15.03 -3.58
CA ASN A 57 0.82 16.31 -3.80
C ASN A 57 1.55 16.26 -5.14
N THR A 58 1.17 17.16 -6.03
CA THR A 58 1.59 17.17 -7.43
C THR A 58 2.28 18.47 -7.81
N SER A 59 3.20 18.41 -8.77
CA SER A 59 3.55 19.60 -9.54
C SER A 59 2.66 19.64 -10.78
N ALA A 60 1.86 20.70 -10.91
CA ALA A 60 1.08 20.97 -12.11
C ALA A 60 1.91 20.78 -13.40
N PRO A 61 1.36 20.19 -14.48
CA PRO A 61 -0.06 19.91 -14.72
C PRO A 61 -0.52 18.49 -14.37
N ALA A 62 0.17 17.77 -13.47
CA ALA A 62 -0.25 16.43 -13.12
C ALA A 62 -1.54 16.45 -12.27
N ASN A 63 -2.62 15.86 -12.77
CA ASN A 63 -3.92 15.83 -12.10
C ASN A 63 -4.36 14.38 -11.79
N PRO A 64 -4.01 13.83 -10.62
CA PRO A 64 -4.44 12.50 -10.20
C PRO A 64 -5.85 12.51 -9.60
N TYR A 65 -6.56 11.40 -9.73
CA TYR A 65 -7.87 11.13 -9.12
C TYR A 65 -7.72 10.10 -8.00
N LEU A 66 -8.10 10.45 -6.77
CA LEU A 66 -8.05 9.58 -5.59
C LEU A 66 -9.40 8.87 -5.36
N THR A 67 -9.35 7.56 -5.16
CA THR A 67 -10.47 6.77 -4.65
C THR A 67 -10.07 5.97 -3.42
N LEU A 68 -10.97 5.91 -2.43
CA LEU A 68 -10.82 5.10 -1.23
C LEU A 68 -11.82 3.95 -1.21
N TRP A 69 -11.30 2.77 -0.87
CA TRP A 69 -12.06 1.54 -0.72
C TRP A 69 -11.86 0.96 0.68
N SER A 70 -12.87 0.25 1.17
CA SER A 70 -12.82 -0.49 2.43
C SER A 70 -13.16 -1.95 2.19
N THR A 71 -12.73 -2.81 3.11
CA THR A 71 -13.10 -4.22 3.10
C THR A 71 -13.50 -4.70 4.49
N THR A 72 -14.34 -5.72 4.53
CA THR A 72 -14.63 -6.49 5.74
C THR A 72 -13.98 -7.88 5.71
N ALA A 73 -13.32 -8.23 4.60
CA ALA A 73 -12.62 -9.49 4.47
C ALA A 73 -11.33 -9.45 5.30
N ALA A 74 -11.08 -10.50 6.08
CA ALA A 74 -9.85 -10.60 6.87
C ALA A 74 -8.58 -10.72 6.00
N ASN A 75 -8.73 -11.20 4.76
CA ASN A 75 -7.67 -11.30 3.76
C ASN A 75 -8.27 -10.97 2.39
N PRO A 76 -8.41 -9.67 2.05
CA PRO A 76 -8.95 -9.26 0.76
C PRO A 76 -8.00 -9.72 -0.35
N THR A 77 -8.46 -10.62 -1.21
CA THR A 77 -7.65 -11.15 -2.34
C THR A 77 -8.33 -10.93 -3.68
N LEU A 78 -9.62 -10.57 -3.67
CA LEU A 78 -10.41 -10.31 -4.85
C LEU A 78 -10.78 -8.82 -4.90
N ALA A 79 -10.89 -8.27 -6.10
CA ALA A 79 -11.41 -6.91 -6.28
C ALA A 79 -12.85 -6.76 -5.75
N SER A 80 -13.63 -7.83 -5.73
CA SER A 80 -15.00 -7.84 -5.19
C SER A 80 -15.05 -7.69 -3.67
N ASP A 81 -13.93 -7.88 -2.96
CA ASP A 81 -13.85 -7.74 -1.50
C ASP A 81 -13.84 -6.26 -1.08
N TRP A 82 -13.66 -5.34 -2.02
CA TRP A 82 -13.49 -3.92 -1.79
C TRP A 82 -14.73 -3.13 -2.21
N VAL A 83 -15.18 -2.27 -1.30
CA VAL A 83 -16.37 -1.43 -1.46
C VAL A 83 -15.97 0.04 -1.37
N LEU A 84 -16.50 0.85 -2.28
CA LEU A 84 -16.23 2.29 -2.38
C LEU A 84 -16.63 3.02 -1.09
N VAL A 85 -15.71 3.82 -0.56
CA VAL A 85 -15.93 4.72 0.59
C VAL A 85 -16.15 6.14 0.11
N GLY A 86 -15.31 6.59 -0.83
CA GLY A 86 -15.39 7.93 -1.39
C GLY A 86 -14.27 8.17 -2.40
N SER A 87 -14.37 9.25 -3.15
CA SER A 87 -13.37 9.65 -4.13
C SER A 87 -13.36 11.16 -4.30
N ASN A 88 -12.24 11.68 -4.77
CA ASN A 88 -12.06 13.09 -5.05
C ASN A 88 -10.92 13.28 -6.07
N ASP A 89 -11.06 14.23 -6.99
CA ASP A 89 -10.05 14.61 -8.01
C ASP A 89 -9.26 15.83 -7.56
N ASP A 90 -9.96 16.83 -7.02
CA ASP A 90 -9.41 18.14 -6.70
C ASP A 90 -9.83 18.58 -5.29
N THR A 91 -8.96 19.28 -4.57
CA THR A 91 -9.37 19.90 -3.29
C THR A 91 -10.38 21.03 -3.55
N ALA A 92 -11.67 20.77 -3.30
CA ALA A 92 -12.72 21.78 -3.47
C ALA A 92 -12.63 22.96 -2.45
N LEU A 93 -11.72 22.89 -1.48
CA LEU A 93 -11.54 23.89 -0.43
C LEU A 93 -10.05 24.09 -0.12
N VAL A 94 -9.63 25.35 -0.21
CA VAL A 94 -8.38 25.89 0.32
C VAL A 94 -8.23 25.42 1.78
N ASN A 95 -7.39 24.41 2.06
CA ASN A 95 -6.64 24.20 3.30
C ASN A 95 -6.08 22.77 3.41
N TYR A 96 -4.79 22.59 3.11
CA TYR A 96 -3.74 22.36 4.12
C TYR A 96 -2.35 22.33 3.43
N PHE A 97 -2.33 21.98 2.14
CA PHE A 97 -1.24 22.34 1.24
C PHE A 97 -1.58 23.65 0.56
N GLU A 98 -0.54 24.37 0.19
CA GLU A 98 -0.49 25.81 0.05
C GLU A 98 -1.52 26.36 -0.95
N VAL A 99 -1.86 27.64 -0.78
CA VAL A 99 -2.53 28.44 -1.81
C VAL A 99 -1.77 28.24 -3.14
N GLY A 100 -2.26 27.38 -4.06
CA GLY A 100 -1.65 27.29 -5.40
C GLY A 100 -1.73 26.00 -6.22
N GLN A 101 -2.10 24.82 -5.68
CA GLN A 101 -2.16 23.58 -6.48
C GLN A 101 -3.61 23.04 -6.55
N PRO A 102 -4.40 23.44 -7.56
CA PRO A 102 -5.80 23.01 -7.68
C PRO A 102 -5.96 21.53 -8.09
N PHE A 103 -4.87 20.86 -8.46
CA PHE A 103 -4.85 19.52 -9.04
C PHE A 103 -4.51 18.41 -8.02
N ASP A 104 -4.48 18.75 -6.72
CA ASP A 104 -4.25 17.76 -5.68
C ASP A 104 -5.58 17.12 -5.25
N SER A 105 -5.62 15.80 -5.31
CA SER A 105 -6.68 14.97 -4.75
C SER A 105 -6.60 14.88 -3.23
N GLN A 106 -7.74 14.95 -2.53
CA GLN A 106 -7.79 14.78 -1.08
C GLN A 106 -9.11 14.20 -0.57
N LEU A 107 -9.03 13.28 0.40
CA LEU A 107 -10.14 12.83 1.23
C LEU A 107 -9.82 13.03 2.71
N LYS A 108 -10.71 13.70 3.44
CA LYS A 108 -10.65 13.88 4.91
C LYS A 108 -11.86 13.22 5.53
N LEU A 109 -11.66 12.06 6.14
CA LEU A 109 -12.76 11.19 6.57
C LEU A 109 -12.54 10.73 8.02
N ASN A 110 -13.63 10.59 8.76
CA ASN A 110 -13.60 9.85 10.03
C ASN A 110 -13.74 8.36 9.70
N LEU A 111 -12.60 7.65 9.70
CA LEU A 111 -12.53 6.23 9.36
C LEU A 111 -12.51 5.39 10.63
N ALA A 112 -13.32 4.32 10.62
CA ALA A 112 -13.27 3.31 11.67
C ALA A 112 -12.01 2.45 11.56
N GLU A 113 -11.69 1.71 12.61
CA GLU A 113 -10.67 0.66 12.56
C GLU A 113 -10.95 -0.30 11.41
N GLY A 114 -9.93 -0.60 10.61
CA GLY A 114 -10.06 -1.53 9.49
C GLY A 114 -9.00 -1.37 8.42
N THR A 115 -9.11 -2.21 7.39
CA THR A 115 -8.21 -2.19 6.24
C THR A 115 -8.83 -1.41 5.09
N TYR A 116 -8.04 -0.52 4.52
CA TYR A 116 -8.42 0.36 3.44
C TYR A 116 -7.45 0.21 2.26
N LEU A 117 -7.94 0.51 1.06
CA LEU A 117 -7.16 0.61 -0.15
C LEU A 117 -7.40 1.98 -0.74
N ALA A 118 -6.36 2.76 -0.94
CA ALA A 118 -6.41 3.94 -1.78
C ALA A 118 -5.98 3.54 -3.20
N THR A 119 -6.73 3.97 -4.21
CA THR A 119 -6.30 3.87 -5.60
C THR A 119 -6.17 5.25 -6.21
N ILE A 120 -5.17 5.42 -7.06
CA ILE A 120 -4.90 6.67 -7.75
C ILE A 120 -4.85 6.41 -9.25
N THR A 121 -5.58 7.21 -10.01
CA THR A 121 -5.64 7.17 -11.48
C THR A 121 -5.35 8.55 -12.05
N GLY A 122 -5.20 8.67 -13.37
CA GLY A 122 -5.20 9.99 -14.02
C GLY A 122 -6.58 10.66 -13.96
N SER A 123 -6.58 11.98 -14.09
CA SER A 123 -7.81 12.79 -14.15
C SER A 123 -8.76 12.27 -15.21
N GLY A 124 -10.05 12.23 -14.88
CA GLY A 124 -11.09 11.72 -15.79
C GLY A 124 -11.25 10.20 -15.84
N TYR A 125 -10.45 9.43 -15.10
CA TYR A 125 -10.74 8.02 -14.80
C TYR A 125 -11.35 7.89 -13.41
N THR A 126 -12.59 7.41 -13.36
CA THR A 126 -13.37 7.30 -12.12
C THR A 126 -13.83 5.87 -11.89
N PRO A 127 -14.13 5.46 -10.64
CA PRO A 127 -14.76 4.17 -10.35
C PRO A 127 -16.01 3.93 -11.19
N ALA A 128 -16.11 2.77 -11.82
CA ALA A 128 -17.26 2.40 -12.65
C ALA A 128 -18.50 2.03 -11.83
N GLY A 129 -18.32 1.74 -10.55
CA GLY A 129 -19.36 1.31 -9.64
C GLY A 129 -18.92 1.37 -8.18
N THR A 130 -19.65 0.65 -7.33
CA THR A 130 -19.42 0.64 -5.88
C THR A 130 -18.44 -0.45 -5.44
N SER A 131 -18.03 -1.35 -6.33
CA SER A 131 -17.00 -2.36 -6.08
C SER A 131 -15.76 -2.09 -6.90
N LEU A 132 -14.57 -2.39 -6.36
CA LEU A 132 -13.33 -2.32 -7.14
C LEU A 132 -13.37 -3.30 -8.33
N ALA A 133 -14.16 -4.38 -8.24
CA ALA A 133 -14.38 -5.32 -9.35
C ALA A 133 -15.07 -4.69 -10.56
N ASP A 134 -15.79 -3.59 -10.39
CA ASP A 134 -16.43 -2.86 -11.49
C ASP A 134 -15.38 -2.12 -12.35
N GLY A 135 -14.18 -1.89 -11.81
CA GLY A 135 -13.06 -1.25 -12.48
C GLY A 135 -13.19 0.27 -12.55
N PHE A 136 -12.45 0.87 -13.48
CA PHE A 136 -12.43 2.31 -13.74
C PHE A 136 -12.93 2.58 -15.15
N ILE A 137 -13.75 3.61 -15.30
CA ILE A 137 -14.21 4.13 -16.58
C ILE A 137 -13.77 5.57 -16.72
N GLY A 138 -13.42 5.97 -17.94
CA GLY A 138 -12.95 7.31 -18.14
C GLY A 138 -12.30 7.56 -19.47
N SER A 139 -12.00 8.83 -19.68
CA SER A 139 -11.12 9.30 -20.74
C SER A 139 -10.51 10.61 -20.25
N SER A 140 -9.20 10.71 -20.37
CA SER A 140 -8.43 11.90 -20.04
C SER A 140 -8.01 12.62 -21.32
N THR A 141 -7.91 13.94 -21.26
CA THR A 141 -7.16 14.72 -22.27
C THR A 141 -5.66 14.73 -21.98
N GLU A 142 -5.28 14.40 -20.75
CA GLU A 142 -3.90 14.23 -20.32
C GLU A 142 -3.42 12.81 -20.63
N SER A 143 -2.18 12.64 -21.07
CA SER A 143 -1.59 11.31 -21.28
C SER A 143 -0.82 10.82 -20.06
N TYR A 144 -0.70 11.63 -19.02
CA TYR A 144 0.27 11.45 -17.93
C TYR A 144 -0.27 11.98 -16.60
N PHE A 145 0.13 11.36 -15.50
CA PHE A 145 -0.04 11.91 -14.15
C PHE A 145 1.14 11.54 -13.26
N ALA A 146 1.39 12.36 -12.23
CA ALA A 146 2.42 12.14 -11.23
C ALA A 146 2.08 12.81 -9.92
N TYR A 147 2.54 12.21 -8.82
CA TYR A 147 2.12 12.62 -7.49
C TYR A 147 3.04 12.05 -6.42
N ASN A 148 3.10 12.71 -5.26
CA ASN A 148 3.47 12.06 -4.00
C ASN A 148 2.19 11.67 -3.28
N PHE A 149 2.15 10.51 -2.63
CA PHE A 149 0.96 10.05 -1.91
C PHE A 149 1.21 9.92 -0.42
N THR A 150 0.29 10.47 0.38
CA THR A 150 0.39 10.45 1.84
C THR A 150 -0.94 10.10 2.49
N VAL A 151 -0.87 9.29 3.54
CA VAL A 151 -1.97 9.00 4.47
C VAL A 151 -1.54 9.47 5.86
N ASP A 152 -2.22 10.48 6.40
CA ASP A 152 -1.95 11.08 7.70
C ASP A 152 -3.12 10.78 8.66
N GLY A 153 -2.83 10.25 9.84
CA GLY A 153 -3.79 9.81 10.85
C GLY A 153 -3.25 8.67 11.70
N ASN A 154 -4.06 8.09 12.58
CA ASN A 154 -3.66 6.89 13.34
C ASN A 154 -3.72 5.65 12.45
N VAL A 155 -2.68 5.46 11.62
CA VAL A 155 -2.63 4.44 10.57
C VAL A 155 -1.37 3.59 10.66
N SER A 156 -1.40 2.44 9.98
CA SER A 156 -0.24 1.58 9.83
C SER A 156 -0.18 0.99 8.42
N ALA A 157 1.03 0.77 7.91
CA ALA A 157 1.20 0.10 6.63
C ALA A 157 0.73 -1.36 6.76
N VAL A 158 0.05 -1.88 5.72
CA VAL A 158 -0.29 -3.32 5.70
C VAL A 158 1.02 -4.12 5.62
N PRO A 159 1.32 -4.98 6.61
CA PRO A 159 2.55 -5.75 6.61
C PRO A 159 2.63 -6.63 5.36
N VAL A 160 3.74 -6.54 4.63
CA VAL A 160 4.00 -7.46 3.52
C VAL A 160 4.06 -8.88 4.09
N PRO A 161 3.33 -9.86 3.52
CA PRO A 161 3.30 -11.21 4.06
C PRO A 161 4.72 -11.77 4.27
N ALA A 162 4.94 -12.43 5.41
CA ALA A 162 6.21 -13.09 5.74
C ALA A 162 6.68 -14.08 4.65
N ALA A 163 5.76 -14.54 3.80
CA ALA A 163 6.04 -15.34 2.62
C ALA A 163 7.06 -14.68 1.67
N VAL A 164 7.10 -13.36 1.54
CA VAL A 164 8.10 -12.67 0.69
C VAL A 164 9.51 -12.86 1.25
N TRP A 165 9.68 -12.78 2.57
CA TRP A 165 10.95 -13.05 3.24
C TRP A 165 11.33 -14.53 3.20
N LEU A 166 10.36 -15.43 3.38
CA LEU A 166 10.59 -16.88 3.25
C LEU A 166 10.94 -17.27 1.81
N PHE A 167 10.34 -16.61 0.82
CA PHE A 167 10.67 -16.83 -0.58
C PHE A 167 12.09 -16.33 -0.90
N GLY A 168 12.47 -15.15 -0.42
CA GLY A 168 13.82 -14.60 -0.60
C GLY A 168 14.90 -15.48 0.04
N THR A 169 14.69 -15.90 1.28
CA THR A 169 15.64 -16.77 2.01
C THR A 169 15.65 -18.20 1.47
N GLY A 170 14.49 -18.74 1.09
CA GLY A 170 14.35 -20.06 0.46
C GLY A 170 15.04 -20.13 -0.90
N LEU A 171 14.91 -19.10 -1.74
CA LEU A 171 15.57 -19.03 -3.05
C LEU A 171 17.09 -18.98 -2.90
N MET A 172 17.61 -18.16 -1.98
CA MET A 172 19.05 -18.10 -1.69
C MET A 172 19.59 -19.43 -1.16
N GLY A 173 18.82 -20.11 -0.29
CA GLY A 173 19.15 -21.47 0.17
C GLY A 173 19.21 -22.48 -0.98
N PHE A 174 18.25 -22.43 -1.92
CA PHE A 174 18.21 -23.31 -3.07
C PHE A 174 19.40 -23.10 -4.03
N LEU A 175 19.74 -21.85 -4.33
CA LEU A 175 20.90 -21.49 -5.16
C LEU A 175 22.23 -21.88 -4.48
N GLY A 176 22.31 -21.83 -3.15
CA GLY A 176 23.47 -22.27 -2.39
C GLY A 176 23.67 -23.79 -2.37
N LEU A 177 22.58 -24.57 -2.38
CA LEU A 177 22.63 -26.03 -2.37
C LEU A 177 22.97 -26.64 -3.74
N SER A 178 22.65 -25.97 -4.85
CA SER A 178 22.91 -26.50 -6.20
C SER A 178 24.40 -26.58 -6.56
N LYS A 179 25.27 -25.85 -5.85
CA LYS A 179 26.73 -25.84 -6.10
C LYS A 179 27.49 -27.03 -5.49
N ARG A 180 26.86 -27.91 -4.70
CA ARG A 180 27.53 -29.04 -4.01
C ARG A 180 27.58 -30.36 -4.79
N LYS A 181 27.72 -30.32 -6.12
CA LYS A 181 28.01 -31.52 -6.93
C LYS A 181 29.21 -31.29 -7.86
N SER A 182 30.40 -31.12 -7.29
CA SER A 182 31.64 -31.43 -8.01
C SER A 182 32.80 -31.62 -7.03
N GLN A 183 32.83 -32.76 -6.33
CA GLN A 183 34.10 -33.38 -5.96
C GLN A 183 34.05 -34.82 -6.43
N ARG A 184 34.49 -35.02 -7.67
CA ARG A 184 34.87 -36.32 -8.20
C ARG A 184 36.13 -36.72 -7.44
N LEU A 185 36.00 -37.70 -6.55
CA LEU A 185 37.13 -38.43 -6.00
C LEU A 185 37.94 -38.99 -7.18
N VAL A 186 39.18 -38.54 -7.32
CA VAL A 186 40.19 -39.18 -8.18
C VAL A 186 40.86 -40.26 -7.33
N ALA A 187 40.85 -41.48 -7.83
CA ALA A 187 41.45 -42.68 -7.26
C ALA A 187 42.97 -42.69 -7.38
#